data_AF-A0A9E6X119-F1
#
_entry.id   AF-A0A9E6X119-F1
#
_cell.length_a   1.000
_cell.length_b   1.000
_cell.length_c   1.000
_cell.angle_alpha   90.00
_cell.angle_beta   90.00
_cell.angle_gamma   90.00
#
_symmetry.space_group_name_H-M   'P 1'
#
loop_
_entity.id
_entity.type
_entity.pdbx_description
1 polymer ?
#
loop_
_entity_poly.entity_id
_entity_poly.type
_entity_poly.pdbx_seq_one_letter_code
_entity_poly.pdbx_strand_id
1 'polypeptide(L)' 'MDAETDLVPLVLFLALAALFCALGGYLLLRPARAAAFFADEGERGRFRSRDARAVGLVFTVGGGVLVAVGLARLLALVLP' A
#
# COMPACT_ATOMS: atom_id res chain seq x y z
N MET A 1 7.41 -27.33 10.55
CA MET A 1 7.00 -25.92 10.45
C MET A 1 5.51 -25.93 10.62
N ASP A 2 5.03 -25.51 11.77
CA ASP A 2 3.60 -25.54 12.08
C ASP A 2 2.92 -24.43 11.26
N ALA A 3 1.89 -24.79 10.50
CA ALA A 3 1.16 -23.84 9.65
C ALA A 3 0.66 -22.60 10.42
N GLU A 4 0.48 -22.74 11.74
CA GLU A 4 0.09 -21.68 12.67
C GLU A 4 1.20 -20.62 12.86
N THR A 5 2.48 -21.03 12.87
CA THR A 5 3.61 -20.09 12.98
C THR A 5 3.78 -19.23 11.73
N ASP A 6 3.32 -19.72 10.58
CA ASP A 6 3.41 -19.04 9.28
C ASP A 6 2.20 -18.14 8.97
N LEU A 7 1.08 -18.31 9.68
CA LEU A 7 -0.15 -17.56 9.45
C LEU A 7 -0.09 -16.13 10.00
N VAL A 8 0.43 -15.95 11.23
CA VAL A 8 0.49 -14.60 11.84
C VAL A 8 1.35 -13.63 11.00
N PRO A 9 2.57 -13.99 10.55
CA PRO A 9 3.35 -13.14 9.65
C PRO A 9 2.64 -12.85 8.32
N LEU A 10 1.93 -13.85 7.77
CA LEU A 10 1.23 -13.71 6.50
C LEU A 10 0.05 -12.74 6.60
N VAL A 11 -0.71 -12.81 7.70
CA VAL A 11 -1.84 -11.90 7.96
C VAL A 11 -1.32 -10.47 8.18
N LEU A 12 -0.25 -10.29 8.95
CA LEU A 12 0.37 -8.97 9.13
C LEU A 12 0.89 -8.40 7.81
N PHE A 13 1.53 -9.23 7.00
CA PHE A 13 1.96 -8.86 5.65
C PHE A 13 0.80 -8.41 4.77
N LEU A 14 -0.29 -9.20 4.73
CA LEU A 14 -1.50 -8.86 3.99
C LEU A 14 -2.14 -7.56 4.46
N ALA A 15 -2.24 -7.35 5.76
CA ALA A 15 -2.76 -6.13 6.34
C ALA A 15 -1.92 -4.91 5.94
N LEU A 16 -0.60 -5.02 6.00
CA LEU A 16 0.32 -3.95 5.61
C LEU A 16 0.24 -3.66 4.10
N ALA A 17 0.19 -4.70 3.28
CA ALA A 17 0.03 -4.58 1.83
C ALA A 17 -1.30 -3.90 1.45
N ALA A 18 -2.39 -4.27 2.14
CA ALA A 18 -3.70 -3.65 1.95
C ALA A 18 -3.68 -2.18 2.38
N LEU A 19 -3.01 -1.85 3.49
CA LEU A 19 -2.84 -0.48 3.95
C LEU A 19 -2.08 0.38 2.93
N PHE A 20 -0.99 -0.16 2.36
CA PHE A 20 -0.25 0.52 1.29
C PHE A 20 -1.10 0.73 0.04
N CYS A 21 -1.87 -0.28 -0.36
CA CYS A 21 -2.76 -0.17 -1.51
C CYS A 21 -3.83 0.90 -1.30
N ALA A 22 -4.47 0.90 -0.11
CA ALA A 22 -5.49 1.87 0.28
C ALA A 22 -4.93 3.29 0.37
N LEU A 23 -3.74 3.46 0.96
CA LEU A 23 -3.05 4.75 1.03
C LEU A 23 -2.76 5.28 -0.37
N GLY A 24 -2.22 4.44 -1.26
CA GLY A 24 -1.99 4.83 -2.65
C GLY A 24 -3.28 5.26 -3.37
N GLY A 25 -4.37 4.50 -3.17
CA GLY A 25 -5.67 4.80 -3.75
C GLY A 25 -6.23 6.12 -3.23
N TYR A 26 -6.06 6.39 -1.93
CA TYR A 26 -6.43 7.67 -1.33
C TYR A 26 -5.65 8.84 -1.95
N LEU A 27 -4.34 8.69 -2.15
CA LEU A 27 -3.50 9.72 -2.79
C LEU A 27 -3.92 9.99 -4.25
N LEU A 28 -4.32 8.94 -4.98
CA LEU A 28 -4.84 9.07 -6.35
C LEU A 28 -6.19 9.78 -6.42
N LEU A 29 -7.11 9.44 -5.50
CA LEU A 29 -8.47 9.98 -5.47
C LEU A 29 -8.54 11.41 -4.90
N ARG A 30 -7.64 11.77 -3.99
CA ARG A 30 -7.62 13.10 -3.35
C ARG A 30 -6.26 13.80 -3.47
N PRO A 31 -5.80 14.09 -4.69
CA PRO A 31 -4.46 14.63 -4.93
C PRO A 31 -4.24 16.03 -4.35
N ALA A 32 -5.31 16.83 -4.22
CA ALA A 32 -5.23 18.17 -3.62
C ALA A 32 -5.02 18.13 -2.10
N ARG A 33 -5.66 17.19 -1.38
CA ARG A 33 -5.44 16.99 0.07
C ARG A 33 -4.09 16.34 0.33
N ALA A 34 -3.68 15.41 -0.54
CA ALA A 34 -2.37 14.79 -0.47
C ALA A 34 -1.25 15.82 -0.65
N ALA A 35 -1.34 16.69 -1.65
CA ALA A 35 -0.37 17.76 -1.85
C ALA A 35 -0.28 18.70 -0.65
N ALA A 36 -1.38 18.94 0.08
CA ALA A 36 -1.36 19.74 1.31
C ALA A 36 -0.72 19.00 2.50
N PHE A 37 -0.84 17.66 2.57
CA PHE A 37 -0.19 16.84 3.60
C PHE A 37 1.34 16.77 3.42
N PHE A 38 1.79 16.74 2.16
CA PHE A 38 3.21 16.73 1.79
C PHE A 38 3.79 18.11 1.48
N ALA A 39 2.97 19.17 1.54
CA ALA A 39 3.44 20.54 1.45
C ALA A 39 4.13 20.88 2.77
N ASP A 40 5.41 20.54 2.83
CA ASP A 40 6.28 20.91 3.93
C ASP A 40 6.48 22.43 3.90
N GLU A 41 6.32 23.10 5.04
CA GLU A 41 6.43 24.57 5.13
C GLU A 41 7.88 25.06 4.92
N GLY A 42 8.86 24.14 4.93
CA GLY A 42 10.29 24.45 4.89
C GLY A 42 11.05 24.13 3.60
N GLU A 43 10.52 23.30 2.70
CA GLU A 43 11.27 22.86 1.51
C GLU A 43 10.96 23.66 0.24
N ARG A 44 12.01 24.08 -0.46
CA ARG A 44 12.01 24.99 -1.63
C ARG A 44 11.35 24.41 -2.90
N GLY A 45 10.68 23.27 -2.81
CA GLY A 45 10.00 22.60 -3.91
C GLY A 45 8.52 22.42 -3.60
N ARG A 46 7.65 23.17 -4.29
CA ARG A 46 6.19 23.06 -4.15
C ARG A 46 5.73 21.67 -4.59
N PHE A 47 5.61 20.73 -3.65
CA PHE A 47 5.18 19.35 -3.89
C PHE A 47 3.87 19.36 -4.69
N ARG A 48 3.95 18.98 -5.98
CA ARG A 48 2.81 19.17 -6.90
C ARG A 48 1.84 18.01 -6.73
N SER A 49 0.57 18.26 -7.02
CA SER A 49 -0.47 17.22 -7.09
C SER A 49 -0.11 16.06 -8.03
N ARG A 50 0.77 16.30 -9.01
CA ARG A 50 1.33 15.29 -9.91
C ARG A 50 2.26 14.31 -9.20
N ASP A 51 3.07 14.79 -8.26
CA ASP A 51 4.03 13.96 -7.51
C ASP A 51 3.28 13.07 -6.51
N ALA A 52 2.27 13.63 -5.84
CA ALA A 52 1.36 12.87 -4.98
C ALA A 52 0.63 11.74 -5.73
N ARG A 53 0.24 11.97 -6.99
CA ARG A 53 -0.35 10.91 -7.83
C ARG A 53 0.67 9.85 -8.23
N ALA A 54 1.90 10.23 -8.55
CA ALA A 54 2.94 9.27 -8.89
C ALA A 54 3.26 8.35 -7.71
N VAL A 55 3.43 8.93 -6.51
CA VAL A 55 3.61 8.18 -5.26
C VAL A 55 2.39 7.30 -4.97
N GLY A 56 1.18 7.85 -5.11
CA GLY A 56 -0.06 7.09 -4.95
C GLY A 56 -0.12 5.88 -5.86
N LEU A 57 0.24 6.03 -7.13
CA LEU A 57 0.25 4.96 -8.12
C LEU A 57 1.25 3.85 -7.76
N VAL A 58 2.45 4.21 -7.33
CA VAL A 58 3.45 3.22 -6.86
C VAL A 58 2.93 2.43 -5.67
N PHE A 59 2.33 3.09 -4.68
CA PHE A 59 1.77 2.43 -3.50
C PHE A 59 0.56 1.54 -3.83
N THR A 60 -0.33 1.99 -4.72
CA THR A 60 -1.48 1.19 -5.15
C THR A 60 -1.05 -0.05 -5.93
N VAL A 61 -0.16 0.11 -6.92
CA VAL A 61 0.30 -1.01 -7.74
C VAL A 61 1.14 -1.97 -6.92
N GLY A 62 2.13 -1.47 -6.17
CA GLY A 62 2.98 -2.29 -5.31
C GLY A 62 2.19 -3.00 -4.23
N GLY A 63 1.34 -2.28 -3.49
CA GLY A 63 0.46 -2.85 -2.47
C GLY A 63 -0.51 -3.88 -3.05
N GLY A 64 -1.11 -3.59 -4.21
CA GLY A 64 -2.00 -4.51 -4.92
C GLY A 64 -1.32 -5.82 -5.31
N VAL A 65 -0.09 -5.76 -5.85
CA VAL A 65 0.71 -6.95 -6.16
C VAL A 65 1.04 -7.75 -4.90
N LEU A 66 1.44 -7.09 -3.81
CA LEU A 66 1.72 -7.75 -2.53
C LEU A 66 0.48 -8.43 -1.95
N VAL A 67 -0.69 -7.79 -2.01
CA VAL A 67 -1.97 -8.39 -1.61
C VAL A 67 -2.29 -9.62 -2.45
N ALA A 68 -2.12 -9.55 -3.78
CA ALA A 68 -2.39 -10.67 -4.66
C ALA A 68 -1.49 -11.89 -4.36
N VAL A 69 -0.19 -11.65 -4.15
CA VAL A 69 0.77 -12.70 -3.77
C VAL A 69 0.44 -13.27 -2.38
N GLY A 70 0.15 -12.41 -1.40
CA GLY A 70 -0.22 -12.83 -0.05
C GLY A 70 -1.49 -13.68 -0.03
N LEU A 71 -2.51 -13.28 -0.80
CA LEU A 71 -3.76 -14.04 -0.96
C LEU A 71 -3.52 -15.37 -1.66
N ALA A 72 -2.73 -15.39 -2.74
CA ALA A 72 -2.38 -16.64 -3.42
C ALA A 72 -1.69 -17.63 -2.46
N ARG A 73 -0.76 -17.14 -1.64
CA ARG A 73 -0.08 -17.96 -0.63
C ARG A 73 -1.04 -18.42 0.48
N LEU A 74 -1.96 -17.55 0.92
CA LEU A 74 -2.98 -17.90 1.91
C LEU A 74 -3.92 -18.99 1.37
N LEU A 75 -4.37 -18.84 0.13
CA LEU A 75 -5.23 -19.82 -0.54
C LEU A 75 -4.51 -21.17 -0.70
N ALA A 76 -3.22 -21.18 -1.06
CA ALA A 76 -2.45 -22.42 -1.15
C ALA A 76 -2.26 -23.14 0.20
N LEU A 77 -2.37 -22.41 1.33
CA LEU A 77 -2.32 -23.00 2.67
C LEU A 77 -3.69 -23.50 3.15
N VAL A 78 -4.78 -22.91 2.65
CA VAL A 78 -6.16 -23.17 3.12
C VAL A 78 -6.94 -24.11 2.19
N LEU A 79 -6.68 -24.06 0.89
CA LEU A 79 -7.24 -24.98 -0.11
C LEU A 79 -6.20 -26.09 -0.39
N PRO A 80 -6.46 -27.35 0.01
CA PRO A 80 -5.61 -28.49 -0.32
C PRO A 80 -5.68 -28.88 -1.80
#